data_AF-A0A7J4DV07-F1
#
_entry.id   AF-A0A7J4DV07-F1
#
_cell.length_a   1.000
_cell.length_b   1.000
_cell.length_c   1.000
_cell.angle_alpha   90.00
_cell.angle_beta   90.00
_cell.angle_gamma   90.00
#
_symmetry.space_group_name_H-M   'P 1'
#
loop_
_entity.id
_entity.type
_entity.pdbx_description
1 polymer ?
#
loop_
_entity_poly.entity_id
_entity_poly.type
_entity_poly.pdbx_seq_one_letter_code
_entity_poly.pdbx_strand_id
1 'polypeptide(L)'
;MGFASRLAPWVPSPPSVVRAALEAAWANRCDVLYDLGCGDGRVLVIAARDFGVRKAVGFEVDGLLAEAARVYAREHGVEDRVVVFEKDFFEADLREATLVYLYLFQSINERLRPKLERELRPGARVVALDFPVPEWSPIRIVRRVDEAGRVRTIRVYVVGVSDTRYTVRGTKSDDWSTVRAWMEDC
;
A
#
# COMPACT_ATOMS: atom_id res chain seq x y z
N MET A 1 -3.44 -20.96 -11.68
CA MET A 1 -4.35 -20.29 -10.73
C MET A 1 -3.59 -20.03 -9.44
N GLY A 2 -3.20 -18.78 -9.20
CA GLY A 2 -2.47 -18.35 -8.01
C GLY A 2 -3.30 -18.46 -6.74
N PHE A 3 -2.64 -18.55 -5.60
CA PHE A 3 -3.27 -18.84 -4.32
C PHE A 3 -4.18 -17.68 -3.85
N ALA A 4 -3.83 -16.44 -4.20
CA ALA A 4 -4.60 -15.25 -3.83
C ALA A 4 -6.00 -15.14 -4.47
N SER A 5 -6.22 -15.68 -5.68
CA SER A 5 -7.49 -15.47 -6.43
C SER A 5 -8.69 -16.18 -5.80
N ARG A 6 -8.46 -17.08 -4.85
CA ARG A 6 -9.51 -17.85 -4.16
C ARG A 6 -9.96 -17.24 -2.83
N LEU A 7 -9.27 -16.20 -2.33
CA LEU A 7 -9.44 -15.75 -0.95
C LEU A 7 -10.16 -14.41 -0.80
N ALA A 8 -10.17 -13.55 -1.82
CA ALA A 8 -10.87 -12.26 -1.77
C ALA A 8 -11.60 -11.95 -3.09
N PRO A 9 -12.90 -11.60 -3.05
CA PRO A 9 -13.59 -11.09 -4.22
C PRO A 9 -13.02 -9.71 -4.59
N TRP A 10 -13.04 -9.37 -5.89
CA TRP A 10 -12.67 -8.04 -6.33
C TRP A 10 -13.71 -7.01 -5.87
N VAL A 11 -13.30 -6.15 -4.93
CA VAL A 11 -14.06 -4.99 -4.46
C VAL A 11 -13.10 -3.81 -4.50
N PRO A 12 -13.32 -2.82 -5.39
CA PRO A 12 -12.33 -1.77 -5.56
C PRO A 12 -12.42 -0.72 -4.45
N SER A 13 -11.27 -0.11 -4.13
CA SER A 13 -11.22 1.05 -3.23
C SER A 13 -11.88 2.28 -3.89
N PRO A 14 -12.78 3.00 -3.20
CA PRO A 14 -13.37 4.22 -3.76
C PRO A 14 -12.30 5.31 -3.97
N PRO A 15 -12.30 6.08 -5.08
CA PRO A 15 -11.24 7.03 -5.39
C PRO A 15 -10.97 8.08 -4.29
N SER A 16 -12.03 8.59 -3.63
CA SER A 16 -11.89 9.52 -2.50
C SER A 16 -11.11 8.91 -1.32
N VAL A 17 -11.32 7.62 -1.07
CA VAL A 17 -10.66 6.85 0.00
C VAL A 17 -9.21 6.57 -0.36
N VAL A 18 -8.92 6.26 -1.63
CA VAL A 18 -7.54 6.08 -2.12
C VAL A 18 -6.74 7.37 -1.95
N ARG A 19 -7.28 8.52 -2.37
CA ARG A 19 -6.60 9.82 -2.17
C ARG A 19 -6.33 10.10 -0.70
N ALA A 20 -7.34 9.93 0.15
CA ALA A 20 -7.19 10.13 1.59
C ALA A 20 -6.17 9.16 2.22
N ALA A 21 -6.07 7.94 1.71
CA ALA A 21 -5.09 6.95 2.15
C ALA A 21 -3.66 7.35 1.80
N LEU A 22 -3.44 7.78 0.56
CA LEU A 22 -2.13 8.24 0.09
C LEU A 22 -1.71 9.57 0.74
N GLU A 23 -2.64 10.50 0.94
CA GLU A 23 -2.43 11.72 1.75
C GLU A 23 -2.07 11.39 3.19
N ALA A 24 -2.78 10.44 3.81
CA ALA A 24 -2.52 10.05 5.20
C ALA A 24 -1.13 9.44 5.38
N ALA A 25 -0.61 8.80 4.33
CA ALA A 25 0.73 8.21 4.27
C ALA A 25 1.80 9.16 3.71
N TRP A 26 1.46 10.44 3.45
CA TRP A 26 2.40 11.42 2.90
C TRP A 26 3.06 10.93 1.59
N ALA A 27 2.28 10.25 0.74
CA ALA A 27 2.76 9.79 -0.55
C ALA A 27 3.30 10.97 -1.37
N ASN A 28 4.46 10.80 -2.00
CA ASN A 28 5.11 11.88 -2.74
C ASN A 28 6.00 11.36 -3.89
N ARG A 29 6.64 12.27 -4.61
CA ARG A 29 7.47 11.95 -5.79
C ARG A 29 8.68 11.06 -5.55
N CYS A 30 9.16 10.94 -4.31
CA CYS A 30 10.26 10.05 -3.96
C CYS A 30 9.79 8.58 -3.84
N ASP A 31 8.47 8.35 -3.82
CA ASP A 31 7.92 7.02 -3.53
C ASP A 31 7.98 6.02 -4.67
N VAL A 32 8.28 4.78 -4.28
CA VAL A 32 7.96 3.58 -5.04
C VAL A 32 6.78 2.91 -4.35
N LEU A 33 5.59 3.11 -4.90
CA LEU A 33 4.35 2.56 -4.38
C LEU A 33 4.13 1.12 -4.90
N TYR A 34 3.79 0.21 -4.00
CA TYR A 34 3.36 -1.15 -4.33
C TYR A 34 1.90 -1.34 -3.92
N ASP A 35 1.07 -1.87 -4.81
CA ASP A 35 -0.31 -2.26 -4.54
C ASP A 35 -0.47 -3.78 -4.68
N LEU A 36 -0.78 -4.45 -3.57
CA LEU A 36 -0.83 -5.92 -3.50
C LEU A 36 -2.27 -6.40 -3.66
N GLY A 37 -2.62 -6.86 -4.87
CA GLY A 37 -4.01 -7.08 -5.30
C GLY A 37 -4.59 -5.84 -5.96
N CYS A 38 -3.90 -5.34 -7.00
CA CYS A 38 -4.16 -4.00 -7.53
C CYS A 38 -5.46 -3.85 -8.34
N GLY A 39 -6.15 -4.94 -8.66
CA GLY A 39 -7.43 -4.91 -9.35
C GLY A 39 -7.37 -4.14 -10.67
N ASP A 40 -8.20 -3.12 -10.82
CA ASP A 40 -8.25 -2.27 -12.02
C ASP A 40 -7.15 -1.20 -12.08
N GLY A 41 -6.17 -1.24 -11.17
CA GLY A 41 -5.01 -0.35 -11.17
C GLY A 41 -5.31 1.06 -10.69
N ARG A 42 -6.51 1.37 -10.17
CA ARG A 42 -6.88 2.73 -9.77
C ARG A 42 -5.96 3.35 -8.73
N VAL A 43 -5.42 2.54 -7.80
CA VAL A 43 -4.48 3.03 -6.78
C VAL A 43 -3.17 3.42 -7.44
N LEU A 44 -2.67 2.61 -8.38
CA LEU A 44 -1.45 2.90 -9.14
C LEU A 44 -1.59 4.19 -9.94
N VAL A 45 -2.71 4.35 -10.64
CA VAL A 45 -2.99 5.54 -11.45
C VAL A 45 -3.14 6.78 -10.58
N ILE A 46 -3.90 6.73 -9.47
CA ILE A 46 -4.03 7.86 -8.55
C ILE A 46 -2.66 8.22 -7.94
N ALA A 47 -1.86 7.24 -7.54
CA ALA A 47 -0.53 7.47 -7.01
C ALA A 47 0.40 8.15 -8.03
N ALA A 48 0.45 7.63 -9.25
CA ALA A 48 1.31 8.19 -10.30
C ALA A 48 0.83 9.57 -10.76
N ARG A 49 -0.47 9.73 -11.00
CA ARG A 49 -1.04 10.96 -11.57
C ARG A 49 -1.14 12.10 -10.56
N ASP A 50 -1.67 11.80 -9.37
CA ASP A 50 -2.07 12.85 -8.41
C ASP A 50 -1.01 13.09 -7.33
N PHE A 51 -0.20 12.08 -6.97
CA PHE A 51 0.88 12.21 -5.98
C PHE A 51 2.27 12.24 -6.62
N GLY A 52 2.35 11.98 -7.92
CA GLY A 52 3.59 12.07 -8.68
C GLY A 52 4.63 11.02 -8.28
N VAL A 53 4.22 9.90 -7.66
CA VAL A 53 5.18 8.87 -7.19
C VAL A 53 6.15 8.47 -8.29
N ARG A 54 7.40 8.19 -7.93
CA ARG A 54 8.46 7.82 -8.87
C ARG A 54 8.06 6.61 -9.72
N LYS A 55 7.43 5.63 -9.08
CA LYS A 55 7.03 4.37 -9.67
C LYS A 55 5.86 3.78 -8.89
N ALA A 56 4.88 3.23 -9.59
CA ALA A 56 3.76 2.50 -9.00
C ALA A 56 3.73 1.07 -9.57
N VAL A 57 3.81 0.07 -8.70
CA VAL A 57 3.89 -1.34 -9.07
C VAL A 57 2.68 -2.10 -8.54
N GLY A 58 1.90 -2.69 -9.43
CA GLY A 58 0.77 -3.54 -9.10
C GLY A 58 1.07 -5.02 -9.25
N PHE A 59 0.53 -5.81 -8.33
CA PHE A 59 0.48 -7.27 -8.44
C PHE A 59 -0.98 -7.71 -8.45
N GLU A 60 -1.39 -8.42 -9.49
CA GLU A 60 -2.75 -8.94 -9.64
C GLU A 60 -2.68 -10.36 -10.20
N VAL A 61 -3.50 -11.28 -9.67
CA VAL A 61 -3.49 -12.69 -10.08
C VAL A 61 -4.51 -12.98 -11.18
N ASP A 62 -5.54 -12.14 -11.33
CA ASP A 62 -6.49 -12.19 -12.42
C ASP A 62 -5.95 -11.45 -13.64
N GLY A 63 -5.63 -12.18 -14.71
CA GLY A 63 -5.07 -11.60 -15.93
C GLY A 63 -5.97 -10.56 -16.62
N LEU A 64 -7.30 -10.65 -16.47
CA LEU A 64 -8.22 -9.64 -17.02
C LEU A 64 -8.14 -8.33 -16.24
N LEU A 65 -8.08 -8.40 -14.91
CA LEU A 65 -7.88 -7.22 -14.06
C LEU A 65 -6.49 -6.63 -14.28
N ALA A 66 -5.46 -7.47 -14.39
CA ALA A 66 -4.10 -7.02 -14.68
C ALA A 66 -4.03 -6.26 -16.02
N GLU A 67 -4.69 -6.75 -17.07
CA GLU A 67 -4.75 -6.02 -18.34
C GLU A 67 -5.60 -4.75 -18.24
N ALA A 68 -6.73 -4.79 -17.53
CA ALA A 68 -7.53 -3.59 -17.28
C ALA A 68 -6.71 -2.50 -16.57
N ALA A 69 -5.88 -2.86 -15.59
CA ALA A 69 -4.97 -1.92 -14.92
C ALA A 69 -3.94 -1.30 -15.88
N ARG A 70 -3.38 -2.08 -16.82
CA ARG A 70 -2.46 -1.56 -17.85
C ARG A 70 -3.18 -0.62 -18.83
N VAL A 71 -4.38 -0.96 -19.26
CA VAL A 71 -5.22 -0.10 -20.11
C VAL A 71 -5.52 1.21 -19.36
N TYR A 72 -5.96 1.12 -18.11
CA TYR A 72 -6.31 2.27 -17.30
C TYR A 72 -5.13 3.23 -17.11
N ALA A 73 -3.92 2.69 -16.90
CA ALA A 73 -2.70 3.49 -16.84
C ALA A 73 -2.40 4.24 -18.15
N ARG A 74 -2.54 3.57 -19.32
CA ARG A 74 -2.37 4.19 -20.64
C ARG A 74 -3.40 5.29 -20.90
N GLU A 75 -4.66 5.04 -20.57
CA GLU A 75 -5.74 6.02 -20.74
C GLU A 75 -5.54 7.28 -19.88
N HIS A 76 -4.78 7.17 -18.79
CA HIS A 76 -4.48 8.28 -17.89
C HIS A 76 -3.07 8.87 -18.12
N GLY A 77 -2.32 8.40 -19.11
CA GLY A 77 -1.00 8.92 -19.48
C GLY A 77 0.06 8.74 -18.40
N VAL A 78 0.03 7.62 -17.67
CA VAL A 78 0.96 7.29 -16.58
C VAL A 78 1.63 5.93 -16.74
N GLU A 79 1.55 5.34 -17.94
CA GLU A 79 2.12 4.04 -18.28
C GLU A 79 3.66 3.99 -18.18
N ASP A 80 4.32 5.16 -18.21
CA ASP A 80 5.77 5.30 -18.01
C ASP A 80 6.19 5.04 -16.55
N ARG A 81 5.27 5.22 -15.60
CA ARG A 81 5.50 5.07 -14.16
C ARG A 81 4.74 3.91 -13.53
N VAL A 82 3.72 3.37 -14.21
CA VAL A 82 2.91 2.24 -13.73
C VAL A 82 3.37 0.93 -14.35
N VAL A 83 3.70 -0.05 -13.51
CA VAL A 83 4.05 -1.42 -13.91
C VAL A 83 3.09 -2.40 -13.27
N VAL A 84 2.51 -3.31 -14.05
CA VAL A 84 1.56 -4.32 -13.54
C VAL A 84 2.05 -5.73 -13.85
N PHE A 85 2.25 -6.52 -12.79
CA PHE A 85 2.59 -7.93 -12.87
C PHE A 85 1.34 -8.80 -12.69
N GLU A 86 1.08 -9.67 -13.65
CA GLU A 86 0.13 -10.78 -13.46
C GLU A 86 0.81 -11.85 -12.61
N LYS A 87 0.76 -11.69 -11.27
CA LYS A 87 1.51 -12.52 -10.33
C LYS A 87 0.86 -12.51 -8.95
N ASP A 88 1.03 -13.62 -8.23
CA ASP A 88 0.73 -13.67 -6.80
C ASP A 88 1.66 -12.73 -6.01
N PHE A 89 1.08 -11.78 -5.28
CA PHE A 89 1.84 -10.82 -4.48
C PHE A 89 2.61 -11.46 -3.32
N PHE A 90 2.28 -12.69 -2.90
CA PHE A 90 3.11 -13.42 -1.93
C PHE A 90 4.51 -13.76 -2.49
N GLU A 91 4.62 -13.86 -3.81
CA GLU A 91 5.88 -14.11 -4.54
C GLU A 91 6.56 -12.83 -5.03
N ALA A 92 5.99 -11.65 -4.77
CA ALA A 92 6.59 -10.37 -5.12
C ALA A 92 7.84 -10.08 -4.27
N ASP A 93 8.82 -9.38 -4.80
CA ASP A 93 9.93 -8.83 -4.00
C ASP A 93 9.59 -7.41 -3.56
N LEU A 94 9.40 -7.21 -2.25
CA LEU A 94 8.96 -5.92 -1.70
C LEU A 94 10.11 -4.97 -1.34
N ARG A 95 11.38 -5.36 -1.53
CA ARG A 95 12.55 -4.61 -1.03
C ARG A 95 12.76 -3.22 -1.63
N GLU A 96 12.15 -2.94 -2.78
CA GLU A 96 12.17 -1.62 -3.44
C GLU A 96 11.06 -0.69 -2.92
N ALA A 97 9.99 -1.25 -2.34
CA ALA A 97 8.81 -0.49 -1.97
C ALA A 97 9.11 0.47 -0.79
N THR A 98 8.73 1.74 -0.96
CA THR A 98 8.77 2.75 0.11
C THR A 98 7.38 2.98 0.69
N LEU A 99 6.33 2.64 -0.06
CA LEU A 99 4.93 2.73 0.32
C LEU A 99 4.18 1.50 -0.21
N VAL A 100 3.48 0.79 0.67
CA VAL A 100 2.63 -0.36 0.31
C VAL A 100 1.17 -0.03 0.60
N TYR A 101 0.28 -0.27 -0.36
CA TYR A 101 -1.17 -0.15 -0.19
C TYR A 101 -1.80 -1.54 -0.09
N LEU A 102 -2.70 -1.71 0.89
CA LEU A 102 -3.41 -2.96 1.16
C LEU A 102 -4.91 -2.69 1.30
N TYR A 103 -5.71 -3.33 0.45
CA TYR A 103 -7.14 -3.51 0.69
C TYR A 103 -7.50 -5.00 0.60
N LEU A 104 -7.20 -5.72 1.68
CA LEU A 104 -7.27 -7.18 1.74
C LEU A 104 -8.03 -7.61 3.00
N PHE A 105 -8.51 -8.86 3.03
CA PHE A 105 -9.11 -9.42 4.24
C PHE A 105 -8.10 -9.58 5.36
N GLN A 106 -8.60 -9.58 6.61
CA GLN A 106 -7.77 -9.72 7.80
C GLN A 106 -6.88 -10.97 7.77
N SER A 107 -7.41 -12.14 7.37
CA SER A 107 -6.63 -13.39 7.28
C SER A 107 -5.50 -13.32 6.25
N ILE A 108 -5.63 -12.47 5.23
CA ILE A 108 -4.58 -12.22 4.24
C ILE A 108 -3.51 -11.30 4.86
N ASN A 109 -3.92 -10.22 5.54
CA ASN A 109 -2.98 -9.34 6.25
C ASN A 109 -2.18 -10.10 7.33
N GLU A 110 -2.81 -11.04 8.04
CA GLU A 110 -2.14 -11.93 9.02
C GLU A 110 -1.00 -12.73 8.37
N ARG A 111 -1.24 -13.28 7.19
CA ARG A 111 -0.25 -14.07 6.46
C ARG A 111 0.79 -13.22 5.75
N LEU A 112 0.42 -12.01 5.35
CA LEU A 112 1.29 -11.08 4.65
C LEU A 112 2.25 -10.39 5.63
N ARG A 113 1.84 -10.19 6.89
CA ARG A 113 2.64 -9.52 7.92
C ARG A 113 4.08 -10.01 7.99
N PRO A 114 4.40 -11.32 8.17
CA PRO A 114 5.79 -11.78 8.23
C PRO A 114 6.62 -11.40 6.99
N LYS A 115 5.99 -11.32 5.81
CA LYS A 115 6.64 -10.91 4.56
C LYS A 115 6.93 -9.41 4.54
N LEU A 116 5.94 -8.56 4.85
CA LEU A 116 6.12 -7.10 4.95
C LEU A 116 7.30 -6.78 5.86
N GLU A 117 7.25 -7.42 7.01
CA GLU A 117 8.12 -7.19 8.13
C GLU A 117 9.54 -7.69 7.76
N ARG A 118 9.69 -8.82 7.03
CA ARG A 118 10.98 -9.33 6.54
C ARG A 118 11.60 -8.53 5.38
N GLU A 119 10.79 -8.02 4.46
CA GLU A 119 11.27 -7.51 3.16
C GLU A 119 11.25 -5.99 3.04
N LEU A 120 10.38 -5.30 3.76
CA LEU A 120 10.35 -3.84 3.74
C LEU A 120 11.50 -3.26 4.58
N ARG A 121 12.06 -2.16 4.10
CA ARG A 121 13.11 -1.43 4.80
C ARG A 121 12.50 -0.61 5.96
N PRO A 122 13.27 -0.34 7.03
CA PRO A 122 12.88 0.65 8.02
C PRO A 122 12.50 1.98 7.36
N GLY A 123 11.44 2.61 7.85
CA GLY A 123 10.87 3.84 7.28
C GLY A 123 9.86 3.61 6.16
N ALA A 124 9.80 2.42 5.56
CA ALA A 124 8.74 2.11 4.59
C ALA A 124 7.37 2.22 5.25
N ARG A 125 6.41 2.80 4.52
CA ARG A 125 5.03 2.98 4.99
C ARG A 125 4.15 1.87 4.46
N VAL A 126 3.17 1.48 5.27
CA VAL A 126 2.10 0.58 4.86
C VAL A 126 0.77 1.24 5.14
N VAL A 127 -0.12 1.27 4.16
CA VAL A 127 -1.51 1.69 4.32
C VAL A 127 -2.40 0.47 4.23
N ALA A 128 -3.25 0.26 5.24
CA ALA A 128 -4.26 -0.78 5.24
C ALA A 128 -5.66 -0.19 5.35
N LEU A 129 -6.52 -0.52 4.39
CA LEU A 129 -7.91 -0.10 4.32
C LEU A 129 -8.83 -1.14 4.99
N ASP A 130 -9.66 -0.66 5.90
CA ASP A 130 -10.69 -1.36 6.69
C ASP A 130 -10.16 -2.44 7.64
N PHE A 131 -9.29 -3.35 7.19
CA PHE A 131 -8.68 -4.40 7.99
C PHE A 131 -7.25 -4.03 8.42
N PRO A 132 -6.88 -4.19 9.70
CA PRO A 132 -5.54 -3.84 10.18
C PRO A 132 -4.46 -4.83 9.73
N VAL A 133 -3.20 -4.44 9.89
CA VAL A 133 -2.09 -5.38 9.96
C VAL A 133 -2.01 -5.83 11.43
N PRO A 134 -2.23 -7.12 11.75
CA PRO A 134 -2.23 -7.59 13.13
C PRO A 134 -0.89 -7.32 13.82
N GLU A 135 -0.93 -7.14 15.15
CA GLU A 135 0.25 -6.87 16.00
C GLU A 135 1.02 -5.58 15.69
N TRP A 136 0.63 -4.85 14.65
CA TRP A 136 1.20 -3.54 14.34
C TRP A 136 0.36 -2.42 14.96
N SER A 137 1.04 -1.43 15.53
CA SER A 137 0.39 -0.21 16.04
C SER A 137 0.35 0.86 14.94
N PRO A 138 -0.83 1.30 14.47
CA PRO A 138 -0.91 2.34 13.44
C PRO A 138 -0.44 3.67 14.01
N ILE A 139 0.35 4.38 13.22
CA ILE A 139 0.82 5.74 13.56
C ILE A 139 -0.24 6.80 13.26
N ARG A 140 -1.19 6.47 12.39
CA ARG A 140 -2.31 7.33 12.00
C ARG A 140 -3.52 6.48 11.65
N ILE A 141 -4.68 6.93 12.11
CA ILE A 141 -5.98 6.36 11.74
C ILE A 141 -6.84 7.49 11.18
N VAL A 142 -7.34 7.31 9.97
CA VAL A 142 -8.22 8.27 9.30
C VAL A 142 -9.53 7.59 8.97
N ARG A 143 -10.65 8.23 9.32
CA ARG A 143 -11.99 7.77 8.90
C ARG A 143 -12.50 8.66 7.78
N ARG A 144 -13.04 8.05 6.73
CA ARG A 144 -13.62 8.75 5.57
C ARG A 144 -14.94 8.11 5.19
N VAL A 145 -15.93 8.93 4.86
CA VAL A 145 -17.17 8.45 4.25
C VAL A 145 -16.90 8.33 2.75
N ASP A 146 -17.12 7.15 2.19
CA ASP A 146 -16.98 6.94 0.75
C ASP A 146 -18.20 7.44 -0.02
N GLU A 147 -18.11 7.38 -1.34
CA GLU A 147 -19.13 7.79 -2.30
C GLU A 147 -20.45 7.02 -2.11
N ALA A 148 -20.44 5.86 -1.46
CA ALA A 148 -21.62 5.06 -1.13
C ALA A 148 -22.13 5.29 0.30
N GLY A 149 -21.63 6.31 1.01
CA GLY A 149 -22.04 6.66 2.37
C GLY A 149 -21.46 5.76 3.46
N ARG A 150 -20.49 4.89 3.14
CA ARG A 150 -19.90 3.95 4.10
C ARG A 150 -18.68 4.57 4.77
N VAL A 151 -18.57 4.41 6.08
CA VAL A 151 -17.36 4.82 6.81
C VAL A 151 -16.25 3.80 6.57
N ARG A 152 -15.17 4.26 5.95
CA ARG A 152 -13.92 3.54 5.72
C ARG A 152 -12.87 3.91 6.74
N THR A 153 -12.09 2.93 7.18
CA THR A 153 -11.02 3.14 8.15
C THR A 153 -9.66 2.91 7.51
N ILE A 154 -8.90 3.97 7.34
CA ILE A 154 -7.54 3.97 6.80
C ILE A 154 -6.57 3.91 7.98
N ARG A 155 -5.61 2.98 7.93
CA ARG A 155 -4.54 2.84 8.92
C ARG A 155 -3.20 2.98 8.24
N VAL A 156 -2.34 3.84 8.78
CA VAL A 156 -0.98 4.04 8.30
C VAL A 156 -0.01 3.48 9.33
N TYR A 157 0.97 2.75 8.85
CA TYR A 157 2.04 2.15 9.63
C TYR A 157 3.40 2.53 9.05
N VAL A 158 4.44 2.48 9.88
CA VAL A 158 5.83 2.68 9.47
C VAL A 158 6.67 1.52 9.98
N VAL A 159 7.38 0.85 9.08
CA VAL A 159 8.31 -0.22 9.44
C VAL A 159 9.44 0.37 10.30
N GLY A 160 9.74 -0.28 11.42
CA GLY A 160 10.62 0.21 12.48
C GLY A 160 9.92 0.99 13.59
N VAL A 161 8.66 1.37 13.42
CA VAL A 161 7.87 2.13 14.43
C VAL A 161 6.63 1.34 14.83
N SER A 162 5.94 0.79 13.84
CA SER A 162 4.69 0.06 14.00
C SER A 162 4.88 -1.42 14.31
N ASP A 163 5.95 -2.04 13.82
CA ASP A 163 6.29 -3.44 14.05
C ASP A 163 7.31 -3.54 15.20
N THR A 164 7.02 -4.39 16.18
CA THR A 164 7.72 -4.54 17.47
C THR A 164 9.20 -4.96 17.38
N ARG A 165 9.76 -5.06 16.18
CA ARG A 165 11.13 -5.51 15.93
C ARG A 165 12.20 -4.48 16.29
N TYR A 166 11.89 -3.19 16.20
CA TYR A 166 12.87 -2.12 16.47
C TYR A 166 12.83 -1.59 17.90
N THR A 167 11.93 -2.12 18.74
CA THR A 167 11.96 -1.89 20.19
C THR A 167 13.07 -2.66 20.93
N VAL A 168 13.97 -3.37 20.23
CA VAL A 168 15.09 -4.12 20.82
C VAL A 168 16.32 -3.23 21.07
N ARG A 169 16.14 -2.09 21.76
CA ARG A 169 17.17 -1.37 22.56
C ARG A 169 16.55 -0.48 23.65
N GLY A 170 15.33 -0.81 24.12
CA GLY A 170 14.75 -0.15 25.30
C GLY A 170 14.34 1.30 25.11
N THR A 171 14.31 1.82 23.88
CA THR A 171 13.74 3.13 23.57
C THR A 171 12.73 2.96 22.44
N LYS A 172 11.43 3.11 22.75
CA LYS A 172 10.52 3.66 21.74
C LYS A 172 11.10 5.03 21.44
N SER A 173 11.74 5.24 20.30
CA SER A 173 12.15 6.60 19.97
C SER A 173 10.87 7.38 19.71
N ASP A 174 10.45 8.18 20.69
CA ASP A 174 9.43 9.22 20.51
C ASP A 174 9.93 10.35 19.58
N ASP A 175 11.14 10.18 19.03
CA ASP A 175 11.74 11.06 18.06
C ASP A 175 11.13 10.86 16.65
N TRP A 176 9.95 11.44 16.46
CA TRP A 176 9.28 11.58 15.17
C TRP A 176 10.03 12.47 14.18
N SER A 177 11.09 13.18 14.59
CA SER A 177 11.85 14.05 13.69
C SER A 177 12.69 13.23 12.70
N THR A 178 13.31 12.15 13.17
CA THR A 178 14.07 11.20 12.32
C THR A 178 13.15 10.48 11.32
N VAL A 179 11.96 10.06 11.76
CA VAL A 179 10.96 9.40 10.89
C VAL A 179 10.39 10.36 9.85
N ARG A 180 10.20 11.65 10.20
CA ARG A 180 9.78 12.68 9.24
C ARG A 180 10.87 13.00 8.22
N ALA A 181 12.13 13.07 8.63
CA ALA A 181 13.25 13.29 7.72
C ALA A 181 13.30 12.22 6.61
N TRP A 182 13.01 10.95 6.94
CA TRP A 182 12.90 9.86 5.95
C TRP A 182 11.77 10.02 4.93
N MET A 183 10.79 10.90 5.19
CA MET A 183 9.63 11.12 4.31
C MET A 183 9.79 12.36 3.42
N GLU A 184 10.70 13.28 3.77
CA GLU A 184 10.87 14.59 3.12
C GLU A 184 12.11 14.65 2.21
N ASP A 185 13.14 13.85 2.50
CA ASP A 185 14.38 13.82 1.72
C ASP A 185 14.34 12.75 0.61
N CYS A 186 14.26 13.23 -0.62
CA CYS A 186 14.90 12.60 -1.78
C CYS A 186 16.43 12.88 -1.67
#